data_AF-A0A074N5M8-F1
#
_entry.id   AF-A0A074N5M8-F1
#
_cell.length_a   1.000
_cell.length_b   1.000
_cell.length_c   1.000
_cell.angle_alpha   90.00
_cell.angle_beta   90.00
_cell.angle_gamma   90.00
#
_symmetry.space_group_name_H-M   'P 1'
#
loop_
_entity.id
_entity.type
_entity.pdbx_description
1 polymer ?
#
loop_
_entity_poly.entity_id
_entity_poly.type
_entity_poly.pdbx_seq_one_letter_code
_entity_poly.pdbx_strand_id
1 'polypeptide(L)'
;MNAFIPSLAVVLAVLMPAGLPLAASVAAQEPAAPETASPFGSDPTPDQVIQFFTLFSADEGIAAALEPLVKEIMQPGEMEEGWEDAGIDILADLAAMEGGPGAFLLRDTDTEVLSAVDLFARSRPDLARFESYALRPEPVGLVEERVFLGAAPGIWLETAHQRERRGNALCYSGYIGVTLHSDRPVASWREQTAIEIATYFALIDQLAREEACNVYKKRDDGTYITRTYRPDGTRLALLDAETTPLVPMPASEIDAFLSETPGGLVVPTGQ
;
A
#
# COMPACT_ATOMS: atom_id res chain seq x y z
N MET A 1 4.19 14.22 -12.35
CA MET A 1 4.21 13.01 -13.22
C MET A 1 4.38 11.87 -12.24
N ASN A 2 3.51 10.85 -12.21
CA ASN A 2 2.96 10.34 -10.94
C ASN A 2 3.05 8.80 -10.73
N ALA A 3 3.45 8.29 -9.54
CA ALA A 3 3.77 6.87 -9.26
C ALA A 3 2.71 6.11 -8.48
N PHE A 4 2.85 4.77 -8.40
CA PHE A 4 2.77 4.09 -7.11
C PHE A 4 3.78 2.93 -7.07
N ILE A 5 4.14 2.44 -5.87
CA ILE A 5 5.25 1.50 -5.68
C ILE A 5 4.79 0.35 -4.77
N PRO A 6 4.83 -0.92 -5.22
CA PRO A 6 4.41 -2.07 -4.43
C PRO A 6 5.29 -2.30 -3.18
N SER A 7 6.52 -1.78 -3.15
CA SER A 7 7.34 -1.71 -1.93
C SER A 7 6.76 -0.83 -0.82
N LEU A 8 5.62 -0.13 -1.03
CA LEU A 8 5.06 0.75 0.00
C LEU A 8 4.61 0.00 1.26
N ALA A 9 4.22 -1.27 1.12
CA ALA A 9 3.97 -2.14 2.28
C ALA A 9 5.14 -2.12 3.27
N VAL A 10 6.35 -2.25 2.72
CA VAL A 10 7.60 -2.36 3.46
C VAL A 10 8.10 -1.00 3.95
N VAL A 11 7.87 0.06 3.19
CA VAL A 11 8.12 1.45 3.62
C VAL A 11 7.27 1.81 4.84
N LEU A 12 5.99 1.41 4.81
CA LEU A 12 5.06 1.60 5.92
C LEU A 12 5.52 0.82 7.16
N ALA A 13 6.06 -0.39 6.99
CA ALA A 13 6.66 -1.18 8.07
C ALA A 13 7.91 -0.52 8.68
N VAL A 14 8.93 -0.21 7.86
CA VAL A 14 10.28 0.06 8.38
C VAL A 14 10.53 1.53 8.78
N LEU A 15 9.67 2.47 8.39
CA LEU A 15 9.79 3.87 8.83
C LEU A 15 9.11 4.19 10.17
N MET A 16 8.41 3.22 10.78
CA MET A 16 7.83 3.36 12.13
C MET A 16 8.71 2.96 13.34
N PRO A 17 9.64 1.97 13.30
CA PRO A 17 10.54 1.72 14.43
C PRO A 17 11.56 2.83 14.66
N ALA A 18 11.78 3.72 13.69
CA ALA A 18 12.81 4.77 13.73
C ALA A 18 12.37 6.10 14.38
N GLY A 19 11.39 6.08 15.29
CA GLY A 19 11.14 7.17 16.24
C GLY A 19 10.82 8.55 15.64
N LEU A 20 10.37 8.61 14.38
CA LEU A 20 9.91 9.86 13.78
C LEU A 20 8.61 10.31 14.45
N PRO A 21 8.55 11.52 15.05
CA PRO A 21 7.41 11.97 15.82
C PRO A 21 6.31 12.50 14.89
N LEU A 22 5.91 11.78 13.84
CA LEU A 22 4.77 12.22 13.01
C LEU A 22 3.45 12.04 13.77
N ALA A 23 3.19 10.84 14.31
CA ALA A 23 2.05 10.63 15.20
C ALA A 23 2.10 11.57 16.42
N ALA A 24 3.29 11.75 17.00
CA ALA A 24 3.48 12.65 18.14
C ALA A 24 3.36 14.14 17.78
N SER A 25 3.76 14.61 16.60
CA SER A 25 3.67 16.02 16.20
C SER A 25 2.29 16.42 15.69
N VAL A 26 1.50 15.47 15.19
CA VAL A 26 0.08 15.68 14.90
C VAL A 26 -0.73 15.63 16.21
N ALA A 27 -0.34 14.81 17.19
CA ALA A 27 -0.98 14.74 18.51
C ALA A 27 -0.52 15.81 19.53
N ALA A 28 0.66 16.41 19.39
CA ALA A 28 1.28 17.26 20.42
C ALA A 28 0.61 18.64 20.66
N GLN A 29 -0.53 18.95 20.04
CA GLN A 29 -1.30 20.15 20.37
C GLN A 29 -2.42 19.92 21.41
N GLU A 30 -2.73 18.69 21.80
CA GLU A 30 -3.60 18.42 22.96
C GLU A 30 -2.99 17.39 23.93
N PRO A 31 -3.13 17.60 25.26
CA PRO A 31 -2.74 16.59 26.24
C PRO A 31 -3.64 15.36 26.09
N ALA A 32 -3.06 14.16 26.26
CA ALA A 32 -3.73 12.88 26.07
C ALA A 32 -5.16 12.83 26.63
N ALA A 33 -6.13 12.91 25.73
CA ALA A 33 -7.55 12.83 26.06
C ALA A 33 -7.91 11.40 26.49
N PRO A 34 -8.91 11.21 27.38
CA PRO A 34 -9.45 9.89 27.67
C PRO A 34 -10.07 9.29 26.41
N GLU A 35 -10.06 7.94 26.29
CA GLU A 35 -10.51 7.16 25.12
C GLU A 35 -11.56 7.88 24.26
N THR A 36 -11.09 8.53 23.19
CA THR A 36 -11.93 9.38 22.36
C THR A 36 -12.87 8.52 21.51
N ALA A 37 -14.12 8.97 21.43
CA ALA A 37 -15.16 8.31 20.65
C ALA A 37 -14.79 8.28 19.16
N SER A 38 -15.33 7.31 18.42
CA SER A 38 -15.14 7.22 16.98
C SER A 38 -15.45 8.56 16.29
N PRO A 39 -14.56 9.09 15.42
CA PRO A 39 -14.78 10.35 14.72
C PRO A 39 -15.94 10.27 13.72
N PHE A 40 -16.39 9.05 13.41
CA PHE A 40 -17.55 8.78 12.57
C PHE A 40 -18.89 8.84 13.36
N GLY A 41 -18.84 8.88 14.69
CA GLY A 41 -20.03 8.76 15.54
C GLY A 41 -20.61 7.35 15.58
N SER A 42 -21.85 7.21 16.06
CA SER A 42 -22.47 5.91 16.36
C SER A 42 -23.14 5.21 15.17
N ASP A 43 -23.50 5.94 14.12
CA ASP A 43 -24.22 5.43 12.95
C ASP A 43 -23.86 6.27 11.70
N PRO A 44 -22.62 6.17 11.20
CA PRO A 44 -22.15 6.94 10.05
C PRO A 44 -22.71 6.42 8.72
N THR A 45 -23.13 7.32 7.84
CA THR A 45 -23.40 6.95 6.45
C THR A 45 -22.09 6.71 5.69
N PRO A 46 -22.09 5.88 4.62
CA PRO A 46 -20.90 5.67 3.80
C PRO A 46 -20.27 6.97 3.26
N ASP A 47 -21.11 7.95 2.91
CA ASP A 47 -20.65 9.27 2.45
C ASP A 47 -19.89 10.03 3.53
N GLN A 48 -20.28 9.94 4.81
CA GLN A 48 -19.57 10.57 5.92
C GLN A 48 -18.18 9.93 6.13
N VAL A 49 -18.09 8.61 5.99
CA VAL A 49 -16.81 7.88 6.08
C VAL A 49 -15.88 8.29 4.94
N ILE A 50 -16.36 8.25 3.69
CA ILE A 50 -15.60 8.66 2.50
C ILE A 50 -15.19 10.14 2.59
N GLN A 51 -16.07 11.01 3.10
CA GLN A 51 -15.79 12.43 3.29
C GLN A 51 -14.69 12.67 4.32
N PHE A 52 -14.68 11.96 5.46
CA PHE A 52 -13.62 12.07 6.46
C PHE A 52 -12.24 11.79 5.86
N PHE A 53 -12.07 10.63 5.21
CA PHE A 53 -10.81 10.26 4.56
C PHE A 53 -10.42 11.24 3.44
N THR A 54 -11.39 11.67 2.63
CA THR A 54 -11.14 12.60 1.52
C THR A 54 -10.71 13.99 2.00
N LEU A 55 -11.32 14.51 3.07
CA LEU A 55 -10.93 15.79 3.67
C LEU A 55 -9.57 15.68 4.36
N PHE A 56 -9.31 14.62 5.13
CA PHE A 56 -8.03 14.40 5.79
C PHE A 56 -6.86 14.35 4.79
N SER A 57 -7.05 13.62 3.67
CA SER A 57 -6.05 13.53 2.61
C SER A 57 -5.91 14.80 1.75
N ALA A 58 -6.86 15.73 1.83
CA ALA A 58 -6.83 17.01 1.12
C ALA A 58 -6.30 18.17 2.00
N ASP A 59 -6.07 17.94 3.29
CA ASP A 59 -5.61 18.95 4.22
C ASP A 59 -4.14 19.34 3.96
N GLU A 60 -3.88 20.65 3.81
CA GLU A 60 -2.54 21.17 3.51
C GLU A 60 -1.55 20.99 4.67
N GLY A 61 -2.04 20.93 5.92
CA GLY A 61 -1.23 20.65 7.10
C GLY A 61 -0.79 19.19 7.16
N ILE A 62 -1.70 18.26 6.88
CA ILE A 62 -1.37 16.83 6.72
C ILE A 62 -0.42 16.62 5.54
N ALA A 63 -0.64 17.30 4.40
CA ALA A 63 0.27 17.25 3.26
C ALA A 63 1.68 17.74 3.64
N ALA A 64 1.79 18.90 4.30
CA ALA A 64 3.08 19.43 4.75
C ALA A 64 3.77 18.56 5.82
N ALA A 65 3.00 17.88 6.68
CA ALA A 65 3.53 16.96 7.68
C ALA A 65 4.12 15.68 7.04
N LEU A 66 3.50 15.18 5.97
CA LEU A 66 3.94 14.00 5.23
C LEU A 66 5.00 14.30 4.16
N GLU A 67 5.15 15.55 3.72
CA GLU A 67 6.11 15.94 2.68
C GLU A 67 7.57 15.49 2.95
N PRO A 68 8.13 15.55 4.19
CA PRO A 68 9.46 15.03 4.48
C PRO A 68 9.58 13.52 4.23
N LEU A 69 8.57 12.76 4.65
CA LEU A 69 8.49 11.32 4.46
C LEU A 69 8.40 10.98 2.96
N VAL A 70 7.55 11.68 2.20
CA VAL A 70 7.46 11.53 0.74
C VAL A 70 8.79 11.84 0.07
N LYS A 71 9.52 12.88 0.49
CA LYS A 71 10.85 13.24 -0.04
C LYS A 71 11.92 12.19 0.24
N GLU A 72 11.87 11.56 1.41
CA GLU A 72 12.78 10.47 1.80
C GLU A 72 12.51 9.20 0.99
N ILE A 73 11.25 8.79 0.90
CA ILE A 73 10.77 7.66 0.08
C ILE A 73 11.16 7.84 -1.39
N MET A 74 10.95 9.04 -1.92
CA MET A 74 11.21 9.37 -3.31
C MET A 74 12.65 9.87 -3.55
N GLN A 75 13.57 9.74 -2.58
CA GLN A 75 14.92 10.27 -2.70
C GLN A 75 15.66 9.61 -3.89
N PRO A 76 16.22 10.40 -4.83
CA PRO A 76 16.93 9.86 -5.98
C PRO A 76 18.23 9.18 -5.57
N GLY A 77 18.42 7.94 -6.03
CA GLY A 77 19.66 7.17 -5.91
C GLY A 77 20.50 7.22 -7.19
N GLU A 78 21.17 6.11 -7.50
CA GLU A 78 21.97 5.95 -8.73
C GLU A 78 21.07 5.84 -9.98
N MET A 79 21.54 6.37 -11.11
CA MET A 79 20.87 6.24 -12.41
C MET A 79 21.41 5.01 -13.14
N GLU A 80 20.55 4.08 -13.52
CA GLU A 80 20.93 2.80 -14.15
C GLU A 80 20.53 2.78 -15.64
N GLU A 81 21.50 2.77 -16.56
CA GLU A 81 21.22 2.65 -17.99
C GLU A 81 20.66 1.25 -18.32
N GLY A 82 19.60 1.18 -19.13
CA GLY A 82 18.97 -0.09 -19.52
C GLY A 82 18.11 -0.74 -18.42
N TRP A 83 17.77 -0.01 -17.35
CA TRP A 83 16.95 -0.48 -16.23
C TRP A 83 15.60 -1.09 -16.66
N GLU A 84 14.99 -0.61 -17.75
CA GLU A 84 13.71 -1.10 -18.29
C GLU A 84 13.76 -2.59 -18.64
N ASP A 85 14.89 -3.07 -19.19
CA ASP A 85 15.10 -4.46 -19.59
C ASP A 85 15.71 -5.34 -18.47
N ALA A 86 16.05 -4.75 -17.32
CA ALA A 86 16.64 -5.49 -16.21
C ALA A 86 15.64 -6.48 -15.58
N GLY A 87 16.15 -7.44 -14.80
CA GLY A 87 15.33 -8.42 -14.08
C GLY A 87 14.66 -9.45 -14.99
N ILE A 88 13.41 -9.79 -14.69
CA ILE A 88 12.60 -10.78 -15.41
C ILE A 88 11.24 -10.21 -15.82
N ASP A 89 10.65 -10.79 -16.87
CA ASP A 89 9.21 -10.65 -17.15
C ASP A 89 8.41 -11.43 -16.11
N ILE A 90 8.04 -10.76 -15.01
CA ILE A 90 7.27 -11.36 -13.92
C ILE A 90 5.89 -11.86 -14.38
N LEU A 91 5.29 -11.24 -15.39
CA LEU A 91 3.99 -11.65 -15.89
C LEU A 91 4.09 -12.94 -16.69
N ALA A 92 5.12 -13.10 -17.52
CA ALA A 92 5.39 -14.35 -18.21
C ALA A 92 5.79 -15.48 -17.24
N ASP A 93 6.61 -15.17 -16.22
CA ASP A 93 7.07 -16.16 -15.24
C ASP A 93 5.91 -16.68 -14.36
N LEU A 94 5.05 -15.80 -13.83
CA LEU A 94 3.82 -16.21 -13.13
C LEU A 94 2.81 -16.91 -14.05
N ALA A 95 2.66 -16.45 -15.31
CA ALA A 95 1.78 -17.09 -16.29
C ALA A 95 2.24 -18.50 -16.71
N ALA A 96 3.53 -18.83 -16.52
CA ALA A 96 4.09 -20.14 -16.80
C ALA A 96 3.91 -21.14 -15.63
N MET A 97 3.48 -20.67 -14.45
CA MET A 97 3.18 -21.54 -13.31
C MET A 97 1.89 -22.35 -13.53
N GLU A 98 1.74 -23.46 -12.80
CA GLU A 98 0.57 -24.35 -12.92
C GLU A 98 -0.73 -23.59 -12.56
N GLY A 99 -1.70 -23.58 -13.48
CA GLY A 99 -2.94 -22.78 -13.39
C GLY A 99 -2.92 -21.50 -14.23
N GLY A 100 -1.75 -21.01 -14.64
CA GLY A 100 -1.61 -19.92 -15.60
C GLY A 100 -1.89 -18.50 -15.07
N PRO A 101 -2.18 -17.52 -15.96
CA PRO A 101 -2.29 -16.11 -15.58
C PRO A 101 -3.40 -15.84 -14.55
N GLY A 102 -3.00 -15.35 -13.37
CA GLY A 102 -3.88 -15.11 -12.23
C GLY A 102 -4.10 -16.29 -11.28
N ALA A 103 -3.38 -17.41 -11.46
CA ALA A 103 -3.40 -18.52 -10.51
C ALA A 103 -2.62 -18.23 -9.21
N PHE A 104 -1.70 -17.26 -9.25
CA PHE A 104 -0.86 -16.85 -8.13
C PHE A 104 -0.89 -15.34 -7.91
N LEU A 105 -0.78 -14.98 -6.63
CA LEU A 105 -0.49 -13.65 -6.11
C LEU A 105 0.96 -13.62 -5.62
N LEU A 106 1.57 -12.44 -5.56
CA LEU A 106 2.84 -12.24 -4.86
C LEU A 106 2.53 -11.77 -3.43
N ARG A 107 2.70 -12.66 -2.46
CA ARG A 107 2.57 -12.36 -1.03
C ARG A 107 3.90 -11.86 -0.48
N ASP A 108 3.84 -10.84 0.37
CA ASP A 108 4.98 -10.37 1.14
C ASP A 108 5.35 -11.35 2.27
N THR A 109 6.64 -11.49 2.53
CA THR A 109 7.16 -12.28 3.65
C THR A 109 7.36 -11.47 4.92
N ASP A 110 7.17 -10.15 4.87
CA ASP A 110 6.97 -9.34 6.07
C ASP A 110 5.73 -9.81 6.85
N THR A 111 5.86 -9.92 8.16
CA THR A 111 4.77 -10.25 9.09
C THR A 111 4.26 -9.02 9.86
N GLU A 112 4.97 -7.90 9.81
CA GLU A 112 4.54 -6.63 10.43
C GLU A 112 3.48 -5.94 9.55
N VAL A 113 3.78 -5.77 8.25
CA VAL A 113 2.79 -5.35 7.23
C VAL A 113 2.50 -6.47 6.24
N LEU A 114 1.37 -7.17 6.45
CA LEU A 114 0.90 -8.16 5.49
C LEU A 114 0.48 -7.48 4.18
N SER A 115 1.08 -7.89 3.05
CA SER A 115 0.62 -7.47 1.72
C SER A 115 0.56 -8.62 0.70
N ALA A 116 -0.35 -8.49 -0.26
CA ALA A 116 -0.48 -9.41 -1.39
C ALA A 116 -0.81 -8.65 -2.68
N VAL A 117 -0.03 -8.90 -3.73
CA VAL A 117 -0.14 -8.25 -5.05
C VAL A 117 -0.69 -9.23 -6.07
N ASP A 118 -1.85 -8.89 -6.64
CA ASP A 118 -2.46 -9.54 -7.79
C ASP A 118 -2.03 -8.84 -9.08
N LEU A 119 -0.91 -9.28 -9.66
CA LEU A 119 -0.38 -8.73 -10.92
C LEU A 119 -1.26 -8.98 -12.15
N PHE A 120 -2.46 -9.58 -12.01
CA PHE A 120 -3.44 -9.77 -13.09
C PHE A 120 -4.84 -9.23 -12.78
N ALA A 121 -5.09 -8.72 -11.56
CA ALA A 121 -6.41 -8.31 -11.06
C ALA A 121 -7.54 -9.35 -11.27
N ARG A 122 -7.22 -10.64 -11.09
CA ARG A 122 -8.12 -11.78 -11.33
C ARG A 122 -8.67 -12.44 -10.07
N SER A 123 -8.07 -12.19 -8.91
CA SER A 123 -8.56 -12.65 -7.62
C SER A 123 -9.98 -12.15 -7.36
N ARG A 124 -10.73 -12.96 -6.60
CA ARG A 124 -12.13 -12.72 -6.24
C ARG A 124 -12.33 -13.07 -4.76
N PRO A 125 -11.72 -12.32 -3.83
CA PRO A 125 -11.93 -12.55 -2.41
C PRO A 125 -13.41 -12.40 -2.03
N ASP A 126 -13.84 -13.14 -1.01
CA ASP A 126 -15.14 -12.95 -0.36
C ASP A 126 -15.12 -11.68 0.50
N LEU A 127 -15.43 -10.57 -0.17
CA LEU A 127 -15.54 -9.26 0.47
C LEU A 127 -16.85 -9.07 1.24
N ALA A 128 -17.80 -10.01 1.19
CA ALA A 128 -19.13 -9.85 1.82
C ALA A 128 -19.08 -9.82 3.36
N ARG A 129 -17.96 -10.26 3.96
CA ARG A 129 -17.69 -10.17 5.40
C ARG A 129 -17.15 -8.80 5.86
N PHE A 130 -16.84 -7.89 4.94
CA PHE A 130 -16.25 -6.58 5.23
C PHE A 130 -17.21 -5.43 4.91
N GLU A 131 -17.36 -4.47 5.81
CA GLU A 131 -17.82 -3.13 5.44
C GLU A 131 -16.77 -2.48 4.53
N SER A 132 -17.19 -2.05 3.34
CA SER A 132 -16.28 -1.63 2.27
C SER A 132 -16.61 -0.23 1.76
N TYR A 133 -15.61 0.66 1.66
CA TYR A 133 -15.74 2.06 1.27
C TYR A 133 -14.75 2.43 0.17
N ALA A 134 -15.24 2.84 -1.00
CA ALA A 134 -14.40 3.34 -2.08
C ALA A 134 -13.94 4.78 -1.77
N LEU A 135 -12.74 4.93 -1.21
CA LEU A 135 -12.14 6.22 -0.84
C LEU A 135 -11.60 6.98 -2.06
N ARG A 136 -11.12 6.24 -3.07
CA ARG A 136 -10.83 6.74 -4.42
C ARG A 136 -11.47 5.80 -5.44
N PRO A 137 -12.21 6.32 -6.44
CA PRO A 137 -12.81 5.49 -7.49
C PRO A 137 -11.74 4.81 -8.34
N GLU A 138 -12.03 3.61 -8.84
CA GLU A 138 -11.12 2.84 -9.68
C GLU A 138 -10.71 3.58 -10.97
N PRO A 139 -9.53 3.25 -11.55
CA PRO A 139 -9.12 3.78 -12.84
C PRO A 139 -10.11 3.42 -13.96
N VAL A 140 -10.40 4.40 -14.82
CA VAL A 140 -11.33 4.19 -15.94
C VAL A 140 -10.68 3.30 -16.99
N GLY A 141 -11.17 2.06 -17.12
CA GLY A 141 -10.69 1.09 -18.10
C GLY A 141 -10.48 -0.28 -17.47
N LEU A 142 -9.43 -0.97 -17.92
CA LEU A 142 -9.00 -2.23 -17.31
C LEU A 142 -8.20 -1.94 -16.04
N VAL A 143 -8.58 -2.54 -14.91
CA VAL A 143 -7.68 -2.70 -13.75
C VAL A 143 -6.78 -3.89 -14.07
N GLU A 144 -5.47 -3.69 -14.01
CA GLU A 144 -4.48 -4.72 -14.35
C GLU A 144 -3.79 -5.31 -13.13
N GLU A 145 -3.84 -4.60 -12.01
CA GLU A 145 -3.24 -5.01 -10.75
C GLU A 145 -4.07 -4.57 -9.55
N ARG A 146 -4.14 -5.43 -8.53
CA ARG A 146 -4.71 -5.12 -7.22
C ARG A 146 -3.69 -5.41 -6.12
N VAL A 147 -3.59 -4.54 -5.12
CA VAL A 147 -2.74 -4.79 -3.94
C VAL A 147 -3.60 -4.71 -2.70
N PHE A 148 -3.57 -5.77 -1.89
CA PHE A 148 -4.20 -5.82 -0.58
C PHE A 148 -3.14 -5.53 0.49
N LEU A 149 -3.41 -4.56 1.36
CA LEU A 149 -2.49 -4.07 2.37
C LEU A 149 -3.13 -4.07 3.76
N GLY A 150 -2.54 -4.78 4.71
CA GLY A 150 -3.01 -4.83 6.10
C GLY A 150 -2.71 -3.52 6.82
N ALA A 151 -3.73 -2.70 7.07
CA ALA A 151 -3.57 -1.40 7.72
C ALA A 151 -3.64 -1.51 9.26
N ALA A 152 -4.46 -2.43 9.77
CA ALA A 152 -4.61 -2.75 11.18
C ALA A 152 -5.33 -4.10 11.35
N PRO A 153 -5.39 -4.70 12.55
CA PRO A 153 -6.22 -5.88 12.82
C PRO A 153 -7.67 -5.71 12.32
N GLY A 154 -8.06 -6.59 11.39
CA GLY A 154 -9.38 -6.60 10.76
C GLY A 154 -9.61 -5.54 9.68
N ILE A 155 -8.56 -4.80 9.27
CA ILE A 155 -8.68 -3.64 8.38
C ILE A 155 -7.66 -3.69 7.26
N TRP A 156 -8.16 -3.65 6.02
CA TRP A 156 -7.38 -3.75 4.79
C TRP A 156 -7.61 -2.54 3.88
N LEU A 157 -6.55 -2.09 3.22
CA LEU A 157 -6.64 -1.18 2.08
C LEU A 157 -6.39 -2.01 0.80
N GLU A 158 -7.36 -2.03 -0.10
CA GLU A 158 -7.19 -2.50 -1.47
C GLU A 158 -6.84 -1.29 -2.35
N THR A 159 -5.81 -1.42 -3.18
CA THR A 159 -5.51 -0.44 -4.25
C THR A 159 -5.64 -1.09 -5.62
N ALA A 160 -6.20 -0.36 -6.58
CA ALA A 160 -6.49 -0.85 -7.94
C ALA A 160 -5.79 0.01 -8.98
N HIS A 161 -4.97 -0.61 -9.84
CA HIS A 161 -4.00 0.08 -10.70
C HIS A 161 -4.20 -0.17 -12.19
N GLN A 162 -3.87 0.84 -12.98
CA GLN A 162 -3.46 0.73 -14.38
C GLN A 162 -1.95 0.88 -14.48
N ARG A 163 -1.33 0.22 -15.46
CA ARG A 163 0.12 0.28 -15.65
C ARG A 163 0.51 0.31 -17.13
N GLU A 164 1.70 0.83 -17.38
CA GLU A 164 2.39 0.72 -18.65
C GLU A 164 3.54 -0.28 -18.48
N ARG A 165 3.87 -1.04 -19.54
CA ARG A 165 5.04 -1.92 -19.55
C ARG A 165 6.15 -1.29 -20.37
N ARG A 166 7.35 -1.16 -19.78
CA ARG A 166 8.57 -0.70 -20.44
C ARG A 166 9.64 -1.77 -20.28
N GLY A 167 9.99 -2.48 -21.37
CA GLY A 167 10.84 -3.67 -21.29
C GLY A 167 10.22 -4.77 -20.40
N ASN A 168 10.89 -5.08 -19.29
CA ASN A 168 10.42 -5.94 -18.21
C ASN A 168 9.79 -5.15 -17.04
N ALA A 169 9.98 -3.84 -16.98
CA ALA A 169 9.45 -2.99 -15.91
C ALA A 169 7.94 -2.75 -16.02
N LEU A 170 7.29 -2.70 -14.87
CA LEU A 170 5.88 -2.33 -14.70
C LEU A 170 5.82 -0.90 -14.14
N CYS A 171 5.35 0.05 -14.95
CA CYS A 171 5.27 1.47 -14.62
C CYS A 171 3.84 1.87 -14.23
N TYR A 172 3.68 2.58 -13.12
CA TYR A 172 2.36 2.90 -12.56
C TYR A 172 2.12 4.40 -12.65
N SER A 173 1.12 4.80 -13.44
CA SER A 173 0.72 6.20 -13.55
C SER A 173 -0.35 6.51 -12.50
N GLY A 174 -0.10 7.51 -11.65
CA GLY A 174 -0.77 7.75 -10.37
C GLY A 174 -2.25 8.16 -10.35
N TYR A 175 -3.11 7.44 -11.07
CA TYR A 175 -4.54 7.40 -10.79
C TYR A 175 -4.91 5.99 -10.35
N ILE A 176 -5.10 5.84 -9.03
CA ILE A 176 -5.32 4.56 -8.37
C ILE A 176 -6.70 4.56 -7.71
N GLY A 177 -7.40 3.43 -7.80
CA GLY A 177 -8.54 3.17 -6.93
C GLY A 177 -8.04 2.82 -5.54
N VAL A 178 -8.78 3.22 -4.51
CA VAL A 178 -8.49 2.85 -3.12
C VAL A 178 -9.80 2.49 -2.42
N THR A 179 -9.91 1.24 -1.98
CA THR A 179 -11.03 0.73 -1.20
C THR A 179 -10.55 0.37 0.20
N LEU A 180 -11.28 0.83 1.20
CA LEU A 180 -11.10 0.43 2.59
C LEU A 180 -12.05 -0.72 2.90
N HIS A 181 -11.55 -1.80 3.51
CA HIS A 181 -12.34 -2.94 3.99
C HIS A 181 -12.17 -3.12 5.50
N SER A 182 -13.25 -3.33 6.24
CA SER A 182 -13.20 -3.63 7.68
C SER A 182 -14.14 -4.73 8.10
N ASP A 183 -13.64 -5.67 8.91
CA ASP A 183 -14.43 -6.77 9.48
C ASP A 183 -15.34 -6.33 10.65
N ARG A 184 -15.27 -5.06 11.03
CA ARG A 184 -15.99 -4.43 12.13
C ARG A 184 -16.48 -3.04 11.74
N PRO A 185 -17.64 -2.58 12.25
CA PRO A 185 -18.17 -1.28 11.87
C PRO A 185 -17.23 -0.12 12.22
N VAL A 186 -17.08 0.87 11.34
CA VAL A 186 -16.18 2.02 11.57
C VAL A 186 -16.61 2.86 12.80
N ALA A 187 -17.89 2.81 13.17
CA ALA A 187 -18.41 3.37 14.43
C ALA A 187 -17.77 2.75 15.69
N SER A 188 -17.21 1.53 15.59
CA SER A 188 -16.52 0.83 16.68
C SER A 188 -15.02 1.17 16.79
N TRP A 189 -14.47 1.89 15.81
CA TRP A 189 -13.05 2.23 15.80
C TRP A 189 -12.74 3.33 16.82
N ARG A 190 -11.54 3.27 17.40
CA ARG A 190 -10.99 4.39 18.17
C ARG A 190 -10.54 5.48 17.21
N GLU A 191 -10.57 6.74 17.67
CA GLU A 191 -10.08 7.88 16.89
C GLU A 191 -8.66 7.69 16.38
N GLN A 192 -7.74 7.21 17.24
CA GLN A 192 -6.37 6.89 16.86
C GLN A 192 -6.31 5.97 15.62
N THR A 193 -7.07 4.88 15.61
CA THR A 193 -7.11 3.93 14.47
C THR A 193 -7.63 4.60 13.20
N ALA A 194 -8.66 5.46 13.32
CA ALA A 194 -9.17 6.21 12.17
C ALA A 194 -8.14 7.21 11.63
N ILE A 195 -7.39 7.90 12.50
CA ILE A 195 -6.31 8.85 12.12
C ILE A 195 -5.12 8.11 11.49
N GLU A 196 -4.71 6.97 12.04
CA GLU A 196 -3.63 6.13 11.48
C GLU A 196 -3.97 5.70 10.04
N ILE A 197 -5.18 5.16 9.83
CA ILE A 197 -5.64 4.73 8.51
C ILE A 197 -5.81 5.92 7.56
N ALA A 198 -6.28 7.07 8.05
CA ALA A 198 -6.38 8.29 7.25
C ALA A 198 -5.00 8.85 6.87
N THR A 199 -4.00 8.66 7.72
CA THR A 199 -2.60 9.01 7.43
C THR A 199 -2.00 8.08 6.37
N TYR A 200 -2.26 6.76 6.44
CA TYR A 200 -1.88 5.82 5.38
C TYR A 200 -2.55 6.16 4.05
N PHE A 201 -3.84 6.46 4.08
CA PHE A 201 -4.56 6.91 2.90
C PHE A 201 -3.96 8.20 2.32
N ALA A 202 -3.68 9.21 3.16
CA ALA A 202 -3.08 10.48 2.71
C ALA A 202 -1.65 10.34 2.18
N LEU A 203 -0.88 9.37 2.69
CA LEU A 203 0.44 9.03 2.16
C LEU A 203 0.33 8.33 0.80
N ILE A 204 -0.62 7.39 0.66
CA ILE A 204 -0.94 6.73 -0.61
C ILE A 204 -1.36 7.78 -1.66
N ASP A 205 -2.27 8.71 -1.32
CA ASP A 205 -2.76 9.79 -2.20
C ASP A 205 -1.68 10.82 -2.60
N GLN A 206 -0.59 10.92 -1.83
CA GLN A 206 0.58 11.74 -2.17
C GLN A 206 1.61 10.99 -2.99
N LEU A 207 1.88 9.72 -2.68
CA LEU A 207 2.83 8.92 -3.45
C LEU A 207 2.27 8.52 -4.82
N ALA A 208 0.93 8.43 -4.91
CA ALA A 208 0.13 8.55 -6.12
C ALA A 208 0.45 9.78 -7.01
N ARG A 209 1.46 10.61 -6.67
CA ARG A 209 1.84 11.84 -7.39
C ARG A 209 3.26 11.92 -8.00
N GLU A 210 4.25 11.05 -7.75
CA GLU A 210 5.63 11.22 -8.32
C GLU A 210 6.28 9.94 -8.92
N GLU A 211 6.37 9.81 -10.27
CA GLU A 211 6.39 8.58 -11.14
C GLU A 211 7.41 7.47 -10.86
N ALA A 212 6.96 6.20 -10.98
CA ALA A 212 7.75 5.02 -10.64
C ALA A 212 7.39 3.74 -11.41
N CYS A 213 8.41 2.89 -11.56
CA CYS A 213 8.42 1.66 -12.31
C CYS A 213 9.16 0.56 -11.55
N ASN A 214 8.64 -0.66 -11.63
CA ASN A 214 9.05 -1.79 -10.81
C ASN A 214 9.60 -2.92 -11.66
N VAL A 215 10.85 -3.28 -11.40
CA VAL A 215 11.57 -4.39 -12.01
C VAL A 215 11.67 -5.52 -11.01
N TYR A 216 11.25 -6.72 -11.40
CA TYR A 216 11.28 -7.90 -10.54
C TYR A 216 12.54 -8.72 -10.82
N LYS A 217 13.24 -9.13 -9.78
CA LYS A 217 14.40 -10.04 -9.86
C LYS A 217 14.06 -11.32 -9.10
N LYS A 218 14.09 -12.46 -9.78
CA LYS A 218 13.90 -13.79 -9.19
C LYS A 218 15.20 -14.26 -8.54
N ARG A 219 15.11 -14.81 -7.34
CA ARG A 219 16.22 -15.40 -6.57
C ARG A 219 16.29 -16.92 -6.78
N ASP A 220 17.43 -17.52 -6.44
CA ASP A 220 17.67 -18.97 -6.60
C ASP A 220 16.73 -19.84 -5.75
N ASP A 221 16.17 -19.29 -4.67
CA ASP A 221 15.17 -19.92 -3.80
C ASP A 221 13.73 -19.85 -4.36
N GLY A 222 13.54 -19.23 -5.52
CA GLY A 222 12.23 -19.04 -6.17
C GLY A 222 11.42 -17.84 -5.68
N THR A 223 11.94 -17.07 -4.71
CA THR A 223 11.34 -15.80 -4.27
C THR A 223 11.67 -14.66 -5.24
N TYR A 224 10.92 -13.56 -5.16
CA TYR A 224 11.14 -12.37 -5.97
C TYR A 224 11.52 -11.19 -5.08
N ILE A 225 12.27 -10.25 -5.62
CA ILE A 225 12.44 -8.92 -5.05
C ILE A 225 12.17 -7.85 -6.09
N THR A 226 11.69 -6.71 -5.63
CA THR A 226 11.44 -5.54 -6.47
C THR A 226 12.68 -4.64 -6.49
N ARG A 227 12.87 -3.94 -7.61
CA ARG A 227 13.76 -2.81 -7.77
C ARG A 227 12.96 -1.67 -8.40
N THR A 228 12.93 -0.53 -7.73
CA THR A 228 12.06 0.60 -8.07
C THR A 228 12.89 1.72 -8.69
N TYR A 229 12.43 2.23 -9.81
CA TYR A 229 13.05 3.32 -10.55
C TYR A 229 12.03 4.40 -10.87
N ARG A 230 12.48 5.63 -11.01
CA ARG A 230 11.76 6.68 -11.75
C ARG A 230 11.86 6.39 -13.26
N PRO A 231 10.97 6.97 -14.10
CA PRO A 231 11.02 6.85 -15.56
C PRO A 231 12.35 7.18 -16.24
N ASP A 232 13.17 8.02 -15.62
CA ASP A 232 14.48 8.42 -16.13
C ASP A 232 15.60 7.40 -15.80
N GLY A 233 15.27 6.30 -15.12
CA GLY A 233 16.22 5.30 -14.66
C GLY A 233 16.89 5.61 -13.32
N THR A 234 16.49 6.69 -12.65
CA THR A 234 16.95 6.98 -11.29
C THR A 234 16.32 6.00 -10.30
N ARG A 235 17.15 5.19 -9.67
CA ARG A 235 16.77 4.19 -8.68
C ARG A 235 16.26 4.85 -7.40
N LEU A 236 15.23 4.29 -6.77
CA LEU A 236 14.68 4.75 -5.50
C LEU A 236 15.25 3.89 -4.37
N ALA A 237 16.40 4.30 -3.86
CA ALA A 237 17.27 3.43 -3.07
C ALA A 237 16.69 2.97 -1.72
N LEU A 238 15.84 3.78 -1.07
CA LEU A 238 15.17 3.39 0.19
C LEU A 238 14.23 2.21 -0.04
N LEU A 239 13.36 2.33 -1.05
CA LEU A 239 12.37 1.32 -1.43
C LEU A 239 13.03 -0.04 -1.71
N ASP A 240 14.23 0.00 -2.30
CA ASP A 240 15.04 -1.15 -2.64
C ASP A 240 15.86 -1.73 -1.49
N ALA A 241 16.18 -0.91 -0.49
CA ALA A 241 16.84 -1.35 0.74
C ALA A 241 15.85 -2.13 1.59
N GLU A 242 14.62 -1.63 1.69
CA GLU A 242 13.59 -2.25 2.52
C GLU A 242 13.00 -3.51 1.87
N THR A 243 12.88 -3.61 0.52
CA THR A 243 12.23 -4.74 -0.17
C THR A 243 12.46 -6.12 0.45
N THR A 244 11.41 -6.63 1.08
CA THR A 244 11.27 -8.00 1.54
C THR A 244 11.08 -8.96 0.36
N PRO A 245 11.41 -10.26 0.53
CA PRO A 245 11.10 -11.28 -0.46
C PRO A 245 9.59 -11.42 -0.67
N LEU A 246 9.18 -11.50 -1.93
CA LEU A 246 7.83 -11.87 -2.33
C LEU A 246 7.78 -13.36 -2.69
N VAL A 247 6.75 -14.07 -2.22
CA VAL A 247 6.50 -15.49 -2.47
C VAL A 247 5.21 -15.69 -3.28
N PRO A 248 5.17 -16.63 -4.25
CA PRO A 248 3.91 -17.04 -4.88
C PRO A 248 2.95 -17.64 -3.85
N MET A 249 1.78 -17.05 -3.73
CA MET A 249 0.65 -17.59 -2.96
C MET A 249 -0.47 -17.93 -3.95
N PRO A 250 -1.07 -19.14 -3.93
CA PRO A 250 -2.20 -19.47 -4.78
C PRO A 250 -3.34 -18.45 -4.60
N ALA A 251 -3.93 -17.98 -5.69
CA ALA A 251 -5.00 -16.98 -5.64
C ALA A 251 -6.27 -17.48 -4.92
N SER A 252 -6.43 -18.78 -4.74
CA SER A 252 -7.45 -19.41 -3.90
C SER A 252 -7.24 -19.23 -2.39
N GLU A 253 -6.05 -18.79 -1.95
CA GLU A 253 -5.73 -18.56 -0.54
C GLU A 253 -5.99 -17.11 -0.10
N ILE A 254 -6.44 -16.22 -1.00
CA ILE A 254 -6.67 -14.80 -0.69
C ILE A 254 -7.65 -14.60 0.48
N ASP A 255 -8.69 -15.42 0.61
CA ASP A 255 -9.65 -15.32 1.71
C ASP A 255 -9.01 -15.67 3.06
N ALA A 256 -8.11 -16.67 3.06
CA ALA A 256 -7.35 -17.07 4.23
C ALA A 256 -6.34 -15.98 4.61
N PHE A 257 -5.60 -15.44 3.63
CA PHE A 257 -4.69 -14.30 3.81
C PHE A 257 -5.41 -13.07 4.39
N LEU A 258 -6.57 -12.69 3.84
CA LEU A 258 -7.39 -11.59 4.37
C LEU A 258 -8.04 -11.91 5.73
N SER A 259 -7.91 -13.14 6.24
CA SER A 259 -8.30 -13.55 7.60
C SER A 259 -7.13 -13.56 8.58
N GLU A 260 -5.89 -13.43 8.10
CA GLU A 260 -4.73 -13.25 8.95
C GLU A 260 -4.84 -11.90 9.66
N THR A 261 -4.35 -11.83 10.90
CA THR A 261 -4.28 -10.58 11.63
C THR A 261 -2.97 -9.89 11.24
N PRO A 262 -2.99 -8.73 10.55
CA PRO A 262 -1.78 -7.92 10.43
C PRO A 262 -1.24 -7.62 11.82
N GLY A 263 0.08 -7.66 12.02
CA GLY A 263 0.69 -7.35 13.33
C GLY A 263 0.25 -5.98 13.88
N GLY A 264 -0.19 -5.11 12.97
CA GLY A 264 -0.44 -3.70 13.22
C GLY A 264 0.88 -2.96 13.12
N LEU A 265 0.83 -1.77 12.54
CA LEU A 265 1.99 -0.90 12.51
C LEU A 265 2.23 -0.37 13.93
N VAL A 266 3.20 -0.99 14.62
CA VAL A 266 3.54 -0.65 16.00
C VAL A 266 4.24 0.69 16.02
N VAL A 267 3.50 1.76 16.30
CA VAL A 267 4.08 3.04 16.69
C VAL A 267 4.82 2.84 18.02
N PRO A 268 6.16 3.05 18.09
CA PRO A 268 6.89 2.90 19.34
C PRO A 268 6.43 3.96 20.34
N THR A 269 5.78 3.52 21.43
CA THR A 269 5.52 4.39 22.57
C THR A 269 6.84 4.70 23.26
N GLY A 270 7.47 5.81 22.89
CA GLY A 270 8.76 6.23 23.44
C GLY A 270 8.75 6.32 24.97
N GLN A 271 9.74 5.68 25.59
CA GLN A 271 10.17 5.91 26.98
C GLN A 271 11.55 6.58 26.97
#